data_AF-A0AAD5DCY3-F1
#
_entry.id   AF-A0AAD5DCY3-F1
#
_cell.length_a   1.000
_cell.length_b   1.000
_cell.length_c   1.000
_cell.angle_alpha   90.00
_cell.angle_beta   90.00
_cell.angle_gamma   90.00
#
_symmetry.space_group_name_H-M   'P 1'
#
loop_
_entity.id
_entity.type
_entity.pdbx_description
1 polymer ?
#
loop_
_entity_poly.entity_id
_entity_poly.type
_entity_poly.pdbx_seq_one_letter_code
_entity_poly.pdbx_strand_id
1 'polypeptide(L)'
;MPPLQPLAAAAPATTAQRVSLVGQPLRPQHQPQQTARHASPPPSLRAAMLAHSAAADRLTYLAGLLLNATAVFHSPLSERDRWVLSALTASLALMCVLTLAAPRHYLSVRPWLSALMRFVNAGLLPFVMDGLSVTRHDDERGWGTMARAAVVLLLPVTLLHVQYLASLGTPQPPLLHLAMQGASVALLMWRAPAVCRRYVAMHPSYERMASLAYGALQQGTSLACPGTRLTLQAAAEAAAPWQKCEAVVWALEVPLGFVLPTLLAWRAQLRAARANAAEWRGRGPQDAAAAAEAELQSSEYERVCAPALKAAAYWGWPITLALAGLAGFIAALLRFDPDAQ
;
A
#
# COMPACT_ATOMS: atom_id res chain seq x y z
N MET A 1 -6.33 0.91 44.08
CA MET A 1 -6.78 -0.48 43.83
C MET A 1 -8.11 -0.68 44.53
N PRO A 2 -9.25 -0.76 43.81
CA PRO A 2 -10.50 -1.23 44.38
C PRO A 2 -10.70 -2.74 44.13
N PRO A 3 -11.54 -3.42 44.92
CA PRO A 3 -11.45 -4.86 45.15
C PRO A 3 -12.20 -5.70 44.11
N LEU A 4 -11.68 -6.92 43.92
CA LEU A 4 -12.29 -8.04 43.21
C LEU A 4 -13.57 -8.48 43.92
N GLN A 5 -14.69 -8.58 43.19
CA GLN A 5 -15.87 -9.35 43.61
C GLN A 5 -15.92 -10.67 42.83
N PRO A 6 -16.15 -11.82 43.51
CA PRO A 6 -16.18 -13.13 42.89
C PRO A 6 -17.59 -13.56 42.46
N LEU A 7 -17.58 -14.44 41.44
CA LEU A 7 -18.55 -15.45 41.01
C LEU A 7 -19.93 -15.50 41.71
N ALA A 8 -20.97 -15.51 40.87
CA ALA A 8 -22.16 -16.33 41.10
C ALA A 8 -22.46 -17.15 39.82
N ALA A 9 -22.25 -18.46 39.94
CA ALA A 9 -22.70 -19.47 39.00
C ALA A 9 -24.17 -19.79 39.26
N ALA A 10 -24.98 -19.89 38.22
CA ALA A 10 -26.28 -20.55 38.26
C ALA A 10 -26.57 -21.21 36.90
N ALA A 11 -26.38 -22.53 36.85
CA ALA A 11 -27.07 -23.42 35.92
C ALA A 11 -28.35 -23.95 36.62
N PRO A 12 -29.11 -24.89 36.04
CA PRO A 12 -29.79 -24.92 34.75
C PRO A 12 -31.32 -25.13 34.96
N ALA A 13 -32.16 -24.85 33.94
CA ALA A 13 -33.55 -25.31 33.96
C ALA A 13 -34.00 -25.81 32.58
N THR A 14 -34.08 -27.13 32.53
CA THR A 14 -34.79 -27.99 31.58
C THR A 14 -36.24 -27.57 31.35
N THR A 15 -36.68 -27.49 30.09
CA THR A 15 -38.04 -27.92 29.72
C THR A 15 -37.99 -28.64 28.38
N ALA A 16 -38.01 -29.96 28.46
CA ALA A 16 -38.26 -30.85 27.34
C ALA A 16 -39.74 -30.73 26.94
N GLN A 17 -40.03 -30.29 25.72
CA GLN A 17 -41.36 -30.38 25.15
C GLN A 17 -41.36 -31.50 24.11
N ARG A 18 -41.70 -32.71 24.60
CA ARG A 18 -42.01 -33.89 23.80
C ARG A 18 -43.45 -33.75 23.33
N VAL A 19 -43.68 -33.45 22.05
CA VAL A 19 -45.00 -33.60 21.42
C VAL A 19 -44.89 -34.75 20.43
N SER A 20 -45.62 -35.81 20.74
CA SER A 20 -45.79 -36.99 19.90
C SER A 20 -47.05 -36.86 19.04
N LEU A 21 -46.88 -37.26 17.78
CA LEU A 21 -47.81 -38.07 16.96
C LEU A 21 -49.22 -37.54 16.70
N VAL A 22 -49.51 -37.21 15.44
CA VAL A 22 -50.66 -37.79 14.70
C VAL A 22 -50.27 -37.96 13.23
N GLY A 23 -50.43 -39.19 12.72
CA GLY A 23 -50.05 -39.61 11.38
C GLY A 23 -50.77 -38.87 10.26
N GLN A 24 -50.00 -38.48 9.25
CA GLN A 24 -50.51 -38.21 7.92
C GLN A 24 -50.12 -39.36 6.97
N PRO A 25 -51.04 -39.81 6.11
CA PRO A 25 -50.75 -40.84 5.13
C PRO A 25 -49.73 -40.34 4.12
N LEU A 26 -48.65 -41.11 3.96
CA LEU A 26 -47.63 -40.96 2.93
C LEU A 26 -48.28 -40.97 1.54
N ARG A 27 -48.55 -39.78 1.00
CA ARG A 27 -48.76 -39.60 -0.43
C ARG A 27 -47.40 -39.80 -1.11
N PRO A 28 -47.26 -40.68 -2.11
CA PRO A 28 -46.07 -40.71 -2.93
C PRO A 28 -46.03 -39.39 -3.70
N GLN A 29 -45.32 -38.40 -3.16
CA GLN A 29 -44.91 -37.24 -3.94
C GLN A 29 -44.02 -37.78 -5.05
N HIS A 30 -44.56 -37.77 -6.26
CA HIS A 30 -43.77 -37.74 -7.48
C HIS A 30 -42.91 -36.48 -7.38
N GLN A 31 -41.75 -36.64 -6.74
CA GLN A 31 -40.70 -35.65 -6.72
C GLN A 31 -40.27 -35.58 -8.18
N PRO A 32 -40.63 -34.52 -8.93
CA PRO A 32 -40.12 -34.39 -10.29
C PRO A 32 -38.62 -34.55 -10.15
N GLN A 33 -38.04 -35.47 -10.93
CA GLN A 33 -36.61 -35.51 -11.15
C GLN A 33 -36.22 -34.09 -11.53
N GLN A 34 -35.82 -33.29 -10.54
CA GLN A 34 -35.02 -32.12 -10.72
C GLN A 34 -33.76 -32.71 -11.31
N THR A 35 -33.78 -32.78 -12.64
CA THR A 35 -32.59 -32.91 -13.48
C THR A 35 -31.58 -32.02 -12.80
N ALA A 36 -30.63 -32.67 -12.13
CA ALA A 36 -29.55 -32.04 -11.42
C ALA A 36 -28.85 -31.21 -12.49
N ARG A 37 -29.27 -29.96 -12.65
CA ARG A 37 -28.58 -28.98 -13.47
C ARG A 37 -27.21 -29.00 -12.85
N HIS A 38 -26.26 -29.59 -13.56
CA HIS A 38 -24.85 -29.61 -13.19
C HIS A 38 -24.49 -28.18 -12.85
N ALA A 39 -24.54 -27.86 -11.55
CA ALA A 39 -24.26 -26.54 -11.06
C ALA A 39 -22.80 -26.35 -11.42
N SER A 40 -22.54 -25.44 -12.35
CA SER A 40 -21.19 -25.10 -12.77
C SER A 40 -20.36 -24.92 -11.51
N PRO A 41 -19.18 -25.58 -11.42
CA PRO A 41 -18.38 -25.52 -10.22
C PRO A 41 -18.16 -24.06 -9.83
N PRO A 42 -18.10 -23.78 -8.52
CA PRO A 42 -17.95 -22.42 -8.02
C PRO A 42 -16.84 -21.68 -8.75
N PRO A 43 -17.08 -20.47 -9.32
CA PRO A 43 -15.97 -19.60 -9.69
C PRO A 43 -15.03 -19.49 -8.50
N SER A 44 -13.78 -19.91 -8.71
CA SER A 44 -12.75 -19.86 -7.67
C SER A 44 -12.68 -18.45 -7.05
N LEU A 45 -12.35 -18.36 -5.75
CA LEU A 45 -12.10 -17.10 -5.02
C LEU A 45 -11.25 -16.10 -5.85
N ARG A 46 -10.32 -16.64 -6.63
CA ARG A 46 -9.49 -15.93 -7.59
C ARG A 46 -10.27 -15.12 -8.63
N ALA A 47 -11.34 -15.65 -9.22
CA ALA A 47 -12.13 -14.97 -10.25
C ALA A 47 -12.89 -13.74 -9.70
N ALA A 48 -13.45 -13.85 -8.50
CA ALA A 48 -14.12 -12.73 -7.82
C ALA A 48 -13.13 -11.61 -7.44
N MET A 49 -11.94 -11.98 -6.94
CA MET A 49 -10.86 -11.02 -6.67
C MET A 49 -10.40 -10.28 -7.93
N LEU A 50 -10.32 -10.96 -9.07
CA LEU A 50 -9.93 -10.36 -10.34
C LEU A 50 -10.92 -9.28 -10.84
N ALA A 51 -12.23 -9.43 -10.62
CA ALA A 51 -13.20 -8.44 -11.06
C ALA A 51 -13.12 -7.11 -10.27
N HIS A 52 -13.02 -7.19 -8.93
CA HIS A 52 -12.86 -6.00 -8.08
C HIS A 52 -11.55 -5.27 -8.35
N SER A 53 -10.52 -6.02 -8.74
CA SER A 53 -9.21 -5.46 -9.00
C SER A 53 -9.13 -4.52 -10.18
N ALA A 54 -9.89 -4.80 -11.25
CA ALA A 54 -9.81 -4.02 -12.48
C ALA A 54 -10.33 -2.57 -12.31
N ALA A 55 -11.26 -2.33 -11.38
CA ALA A 55 -11.76 -0.98 -11.11
C ALA A 55 -10.77 -0.15 -10.28
N ALA A 56 -10.14 -0.75 -9.27
CA ALA A 56 -9.11 -0.10 -8.46
C ALA A 56 -7.88 0.28 -9.29
N ASP A 57 -7.51 -0.59 -10.23
CA ASP A 57 -6.43 -0.32 -11.18
C ASP A 57 -6.69 0.90 -12.07
N ARG A 58 -7.92 1.06 -12.57
CA ARG A 58 -8.27 2.20 -13.43
C ARG A 58 -8.09 3.52 -12.71
N LEU A 59 -8.66 3.63 -11.50
CA LEU A 59 -8.56 4.85 -10.68
C LEU A 59 -7.10 5.17 -10.38
N THR A 60 -6.32 4.14 -10.09
CA THR A 60 -4.89 4.28 -9.89
C THR A 60 -4.17 4.79 -11.11
N TYR A 61 -4.31 4.10 -12.25
CA TYR A 61 -3.57 4.45 -13.46
C TYR A 61 -3.94 5.84 -13.92
N LEU A 62 -5.22 6.22 -13.77
CA LEU A 62 -5.68 7.57 -14.04
C LEU A 62 -5.04 8.60 -13.11
N ALA A 63 -4.99 8.36 -11.79
CA ALA A 63 -4.35 9.27 -10.84
C ALA A 63 -2.85 9.43 -11.14
N GLY A 64 -2.14 8.34 -11.39
CA GLY A 64 -0.73 8.36 -11.76
C GLY A 64 -0.47 9.02 -13.10
N LEU A 65 -1.35 8.79 -14.09
CA LEU A 65 -1.30 9.44 -15.39
C LEU A 65 -1.47 10.96 -15.26
N LEU A 66 -2.46 11.42 -14.49
CA LEU A 66 -2.69 12.84 -14.25
C LEU A 66 -1.48 13.48 -13.57
N LEU A 67 -0.94 12.86 -12.53
CA LEU A 67 0.22 13.38 -11.80
C LEU A 67 1.47 13.46 -12.71
N ASN A 68 1.77 12.41 -13.46
CA ASN A 68 2.91 12.40 -14.37
C ASN A 68 2.71 13.39 -15.53
N ALA A 69 1.51 13.48 -16.11
CA ALA A 69 1.20 14.46 -17.14
C ALA A 69 1.38 15.89 -16.62
N THR A 70 0.86 16.20 -15.44
CA THR A 70 1.07 17.51 -14.81
C THR A 70 2.57 17.81 -14.63
N ALA A 71 3.35 16.83 -14.18
CA ALA A 71 4.79 17.00 -14.04
C ALA A 71 5.49 17.21 -15.41
N VAL A 72 5.14 16.45 -16.45
CA VAL A 72 5.70 16.60 -17.82
C VAL A 72 5.40 17.99 -18.40
N PHE A 73 4.16 18.47 -18.27
CA PHE A 73 3.72 19.69 -18.93
C PHE A 73 4.02 20.97 -18.14
N HIS A 74 4.06 20.91 -16.81
CA HIS A 74 4.19 22.10 -15.96
C HIS A 74 5.53 22.21 -15.23
N SER A 75 6.36 21.15 -15.22
CA SER A 75 7.67 21.22 -14.57
C SER A 75 8.77 21.58 -15.57
N PRO A 76 9.71 22.47 -15.22
CA PRO A 76 10.89 22.73 -16.05
C PRO A 76 11.88 21.58 -15.88
N LEU A 77 11.60 20.49 -16.60
CA LEU A 77 12.40 19.28 -16.69
C LEU A 77 13.44 19.45 -17.80
N SER A 78 14.60 18.80 -17.64
CA SER A 78 15.53 18.63 -18.75
C SER A 78 14.85 17.85 -19.89
N GLU A 79 15.37 17.98 -21.12
CA GLU A 79 14.82 17.23 -22.26
C GLU A 79 14.85 15.71 -21.99
N ARG A 80 15.95 15.23 -21.40
CA ARG A 80 16.11 13.84 -20.97
C ARG A 80 15.05 13.41 -19.96
N ASP A 81 14.85 14.19 -18.88
CA ASP A 81 13.87 13.86 -17.84
C ASP A 81 12.45 13.87 -18.41
N ARG A 82 12.16 14.80 -19.32
CA ARG A 82 10.88 14.87 -20.03
C ARG A 82 10.65 13.62 -20.86
N TRP A 83 11.65 13.11 -21.57
CA TRP A 83 11.55 11.86 -22.32
C TRP A 83 11.26 10.67 -21.38
N VAL A 84 12.00 10.55 -20.28
CA VAL A 84 11.80 9.45 -19.33
C VAL A 84 10.41 9.51 -18.71
N LEU A 85 10.00 10.68 -18.20
CA LEU A 85 8.70 10.85 -17.59
C LEU A 85 7.56 10.70 -18.60
N SER A 86 7.76 11.09 -19.86
CA SER A 86 6.79 10.85 -20.94
C SER A 86 6.67 9.37 -21.26
N ALA A 87 7.77 8.62 -21.30
CA ALA A 87 7.73 7.17 -21.48
C ALA A 87 6.98 6.48 -20.32
N LEU A 88 7.21 6.92 -19.09
CA LEU A 88 6.44 6.45 -17.93
C LEU A 88 4.95 6.81 -18.04
N THR A 89 4.63 8.04 -18.43
CA THR A 89 3.25 8.49 -18.68
C THR A 89 2.57 7.64 -19.76
N ALA A 90 3.25 7.37 -20.87
CA ALA A 90 2.76 6.55 -21.96
C ALA A 90 2.51 5.10 -21.51
N SER A 91 3.39 4.53 -20.67
CA SER A 91 3.19 3.19 -20.12
C SER A 91 1.95 3.11 -19.21
N LEU A 92 1.69 4.14 -18.38
CA LEU A 92 0.49 4.21 -17.55
C LEU A 92 -0.77 4.39 -18.40
N ALA A 93 -0.70 5.21 -19.44
CA ALA A 93 -1.79 5.39 -20.40
C ALA A 93 -2.13 4.06 -21.09
N LEU A 94 -1.11 3.32 -21.55
CA LEU A 94 -1.29 2.00 -22.15
C LEU A 94 -1.95 1.02 -21.18
N MET A 95 -1.49 0.97 -19.92
CA MET A 95 -2.11 0.13 -18.89
C MET A 95 -3.57 0.52 -18.64
N CYS A 96 -3.87 1.82 -18.57
CA CYS A 96 -5.23 2.32 -18.45
C CYS A 96 -6.10 1.87 -19.64
N VAL A 97 -5.62 2.03 -20.87
CA VAL A 97 -6.31 1.59 -22.09
C VAL A 97 -6.55 0.07 -22.08
N LEU A 98 -5.56 -0.74 -21.71
CA LEU A 98 -5.70 -2.20 -21.60
C LEU A 98 -6.78 -2.58 -20.58
N THR A 99 -6.84 -1.89 -19.43
CA THR A 99 -7.87 -2.15 -18.40
C THR A 99 -9.29 -1.80 -18.86
N LEU A 100 -9.44 -0.85 -19.79
CA LEU A 100 -10.71 -0.39 -20.33
C LEU A 100 -11.15 -1.23 -21.55
N ALA A 101 -10.26 -1.43 -22.51
CA ALA A 101 -10.58 -2.03 -23.80
C ALA A 101 -10.64 -3.57 -23.76
N ALA A 102 -9.81 -4.22 -22.93
CA ALA A 102 -9.69 -5.67 -22.91
C ALA A 102 -9.54 -6.22 -21.47
N PRO A 103 -10.51 -6.01 -20.57
CA PRO A 103 -10.37 -6.32 -19.15
C PRO A 103 -10.03 -7.79 -18.88
N ARG A 104 -10.59 -8.73 -19.66
CA ARG A 104 -10.31 -10.17 -19.52
C ARG A 104 -8.86 -10.51 -19.89
N HIS A 105 -8.37 -9.97 -21.00
CA HIS A 105 -6.99 -10.20 -21.44
C HIS A 105 -6.00 -9.48 -20.53
N TYR A 106 -6.30 -8.24 -20.14
CA TYR A 106 -5.54 -7.50 -19.15
C TYR A 106 -5.32 -8.34 -17.90
N LEU A 107 -6.40 -8.89 -17.30
CA LEU A 107 -6.29 -9.68 -16.07
C LEU A 107 -5.42 -10.94 -16.21
N SER A 108 -5.33 -11.55 -17.40
CA SER A 108 -4.46 -12.73 -17.61
C SER A 108 -2.98 -12.36 -17.75
N VAL A 109 -2.65 -11.26 -18.42
CA VAL A 109 -1.26 -10.79 -18.59
C VAL A 109 -0.78 -9.90 -17.45
N ARG A 110 -1.70 -9.45 -16.59
CA ARG A 110 -1.45 -8.44 -15.56
C ARG A 110 -0.28 -8.72 -14.63
N PRO A 111 -0.07 -9.93 -14.07
CA PRO A 111 1.07 -10.18 -13.18
C PRO A 111 2.40 -9.93 -13.90
N TRP A 112 2.49 -10.32 -15.17
CA TRP A 112 3.66 -10.09 -16.01
C TRP A 112 3.85 -8.61 -16.33
N LEU A 113 2.77 -7.90 -16.68
CA LEU A 113 2.83 -6.45 -16.89
C LEU A 113 3.25 -5.71 -15.62
N SER A 114 2.74 -6.10 -14.45
CA SER A 114 3.12 -5.50 -13.17
C SER A 114 4.58 -5.79 -12.82
N ALA A 115 5.05 -7.03 -13.01
CA ALA A 115 6.45 -7.40 -12.81
C ALA A 115 7.38 -6.64 -13.76
N LEU A 116 7.02 -6.56 -15.05
CA LEU A 116 7.76 -5.80 -16.06
C LEU A 116 7.80 -4.31 -15.70
N MET A 117 6.67 -3.71 -15.34
CA MET A 117 6.61 -2.31 -14.92
C MET A 117 7.47 -2.06 -13.69
N ARG A 118 7.44 -2.95 -12.69
CA ARG A 118 8.31 -2.85 -11.52
C ARG A 118 9.79 -2.95 -11.90
N PHE A 119 10.15 -3.87 -12.80
CA PHE A 119 11.52 -4.03 -13.28
C PHE A 119 12.01 -2.82 -14.07
N VAL A 120 11.21 -2.38 -15.06
CA VAL A 120 11.51 -1.19 -15.88
C VAL A 120 11.65 0.03 -15.00
N ASN A 121 10.74 0.26 -14.06
CA ASN A 121 10.85 1.39 -13.16
C ASN A 121 12.02 1.27 -12.19
N ALA A 122 12.30 0.09 -11.62
CA ALA A 122 13.48 -0.10 -10.78
C ALA A 122 14.77 0.16 -11.57
N GLY A 123 14.80 -0.18 -12.86
CA GLY A 123 15.90 0.12 -13.78
C GLY A 123 15.96 1.58 -14.21
N LEU A 124 14.81 2.24 -14.40
CA LEU A 124 14.69 3.67 -14.76
C LEU A 124 14.94 4.59 -13.59
N LEU A 125 14.68 4.13 -12.37
CA LEU A 125 14.81 4.91 -11.15
C LEU A 125 16.23 5.48 -10.99
N PRO A 126 17.33 4.71 -11.17
CA PRO A 126 18.67 5.27 -11.28
C PRO A 126 18.77 6.41 -12.30
N PHE A 127 18.23 6.24 -13.51
CA PHE A 127 18.33 7.27 -14.54
C PHE A 127 17.53 8.53 -14.23
N VAL A 128 16.33 8.41 -13.66
CA VAL A 128 15.53 9.55 -13.22
C VAL A 128 16.24 10.25 -12.06
N MET A 129 16.62 9.49 -11.05
CA MET A 129 17.25 10.01 -9.84
C MET A 129 18.62 10.64 -10.10
N ASP A 130 19.38 10.05 -11.03
CA ASP A 130 20.69 10.55 -11.40
C ASP A 130 20.61 11.73 -12.39
N GLY A 131 19.56 11.75 -13.21
CA GLY A 131 19.39 12.65 -14.35
C GLY A 131 18.58 13.90 -14.08
N LEU A 132 17.86 13.99 -12.95
CA LEU A 132 17.09 15.17 -12.53
C LEU A 132 18.01 16.38 -12.32
N SER A 133 18.45 16.98 -13.41
CA SER A 133 19.08 18.28 -13.45
C SER A 133 17.97 19.29 -13.62
N VAL A 134 17.52 19.86 -12.52
CA VAL A 134 16.58 20.98 -12.54
C VAL A 134 17.28 22.15 -13.23
N THR A 135 16.76 22.59 -14.37
CA THR A 135 17.27 23.80 -15.03
C THR A 135 17.11 24.98 -14.06
N ARG A 136 18.22 25.65 -13.78
CA ARG A 136 18.27 26.86 -12.95
C ARG A 136 17.32 27.88 -13.58
N HIS A 137 16.37 28.38 -12.79
CA HIS A 137 15.56 29.54 -13.17
C HIS A 137 16.03 30.68 -12.29
N ASP A 138 16.32 31.82 -12.91
CA ASP A 138 16.93 32.99 -12.25
C ASP A 138 15.95 33.74 -11.33
N ASP A 139 14.67 33.33 -11.26
CA ASP A 139 13.70 33.86 -10.30
C ASP A 139 13.85 33.19 -8.91
N GLU A 140 14.78 33.73 -8.12
CA GLU A 140 15.24 33.12 -6.86
C GLU A 140 14.33 33.34 -5.62
N ARG A 141 13.16 34.00 -5.73
CA ARG A 141 12.34 34.34 -4.54
C ARG A 141 10.84 34.14 -4.75
N GLY A 142 10.29 33.08 -4.15
CA GLY A 142 8.84 32.90 -4.04
C GLY A 142 8.42 31.52 -3.54
N TRP A 143 7.14 31.42 -3.15
CA TRP A 143 6.48 30.16 -2.81
C TRP A 143 6.54 29.12 -3.93
N GLY A 144 6.60 29.56 -5.19
CA GLY A 144 6.76 28.68 -6.35
C GLY A 144 8.03 27.84 -6.30
N THR A 145 9.16 28.40 -5.86
CA THR A 145 10.44 27.68 -5.77
C THR A 145 10.41 26.62 -4.66
N MET A 146 9.73 26.90 -3.54
CA MET A 146 9.53 25.93 -2.47
C MET A 146 8.55 24.83 -2.87
N ALA A 147 7.43 25.16 -3.53
CA ALA A 147 6.50 24.18 -4.06
C ALA A 147 7.20 23.24 -5.05
N ARG A 148 8.03 23.78 -5.94
CA ARG A 148 8.87 22.99 -6.87
C ARG A 148 9.86 22.11 -6.12
N ALA A 149 10.53 22.64 -5.09
CA ALA A 149 11.45 21.87 -4.25
C ALA A 149 10.75 20.67 -3.61
N ALA A 150 9.54 20.87 -3.08
CA ALA A 150 8.73 19.81 -2.49
C ALA A 150 8.28 18.78 -3.54
N VAL A 151 7.85 19.21 -4.73
CA VAL A 151 7.46 18.31 -5.82
C VAL A 151 8.64 17.44 -6.25
N VAL A 152 9.83 18.02 -6.41
CA VAL A 152 11.04 17.26 -6.79
C VAL A 152 11.43 16.28 -5.68
N LEU A 153 11.30 16.65 -4.41
CA LEU A 153 11.55 15.76 -3.27
C LEU A 153 10.54 14.60 -3.21
N LEU A 154 9.28 14.87 -3.57
CA LEU A 154 8.20 13.87 -3.57
C LEU A 154 8.13 13.05 -4.86
N LEU A 155 8.78 13.47 -5.94
CA LEU A 155 8.72 12.77 -7.22
C LEU A 155 9.13 11.29 -7.09
N PRO A 156 10.24 10.92 -6.42
CA PRO A 156 10.63 9.52 -6.26
C PRO A 156 9.59 8.72 -5.48
N VAL A 157 9.04 9.33 -4.43
CA VAL A 157 7.94 8.80 -3.63
C VAL A 157 6.76 8.52 -4.56
N THR A 158 6.26 9.53 -5.28
CA THR A 158 5.11 9.35 -6.16
C THR A 158 5.32 8.32 -7.27
N LEU A 159 6.51 8.24 -7.88
CA LEU A 159 6.83 7.24 -8.91
C LEU A 159 6.77 5.81 -8.38
N LEU A 160 7.20 5.59 -7.15
CA LEU A 160 7.03 4.30 -6.45
C LEU A 160 5.54 4.03 -6.19
N HIS A 161 4.82 5.04 -5.69
CA HIS A 161 3.42 4.92 -5.28
C HIS A 161 2.49 4.60 -6.43
N VAL A 162 2.72 5.17 -7.62
CA VAL A 162 1.91 4.87 -8.80
C VAL A 162 2.01 3.39 -9.19
N GLN A 163 3.18 2.78 -9.07
CA GLN A 163 3.36 1.34 -9.31
C GLN A 163 2.76 0.48 -8.20
N TYR A 164 2.73 0.99 -6.98
CA TYR A 164 2.13 0.31 -5.84
C TYR A 164 0.63 0.27 -5.90
N LEU A 165 0.03 1.40 -6.20
CA LEU A 165 -1.39 1.48 -6.46
C LEU A 165 -1.78 0.50 -7.59
N ALA A 166 -0.92 0.33 -8.61
CA ALA A 166 -1.18 -0.58 -9.74
C ALA A 166 -1.20 -2.06 -9.30
N SER A 167 -0.53 -2.36 -8.19
CA SER A 167 -0.51 -3.68 -7.57
C SER A 167 -1.61 -3.90 -6.53
N LEU A 168 -2.35 -2.87 -6.09
CA LEU A 168 -3.47 -3.02 -5.16
C LEU A 168 -4.54 -3.97 -5.69
N GLY A 169 -4.73 -3.98 -7.01
CA GLY A 169 -5.63 -4.94 -7.60
C GLY A 169 -5.02 -6.34 -7.78
N THR A 170 -3.71 -6.56 -7.77
CA THR A 170 -3.19 -7.90 -8.06
C THR A 170 -3.34 -8.73 -6.78
N PRO A 171 -4.17 -9.79 -6.77
CA PRO A 171 -4.17 -10.70 -5.63
C PRO A 171 -2.84 -11.45 -5.64
N GLN A 172 -1.88 -10.92 -4.88
CA GLN A 172 -0.61 -11.58 -4.59
C GLN A 172 -0.72 -12.24 -3.21
N PRO A 173 -0.10 -13.41 -3.01
CA PRO A 173 0.11 -13.94 -1.67
C PRO A 173 0.68 -12.86 -0.75
N PRO A 174 0.15 -12.66 0.47
CA PRO A 174 0.53 -11.54 1.34
C PRO A 174 2.04 -11.43 1.57
N LEU A 175 2.73 -12.57 1.73
CA LEU A 175 4.18 -12.61 1.94
C LEU A 175 4.97 -12.23 0.69
N LEU A 176 4.52 -12.66 -0.50
CA LEU A 176 5.14 -12.26 -1.76
C LEU A 176 4.96 -10.76 -1.98
N HIS A 177 3.78 -10.22 -1.65
CA HIS A 177 3.53 -8.79 -1.71
C HIS A 177 4.52 -8.02 -0.82
N LEU A 178 4.69 -8.44 0.44
CA LEU A 178 5.67 -7.85 1.35
C LEU A 178 7.10 -7.93 0.84
N ALA A 179 7.53 -9.09 0.33
CA ALA A 179 8.89 -9.27 -0.17
C ALA A 179 9.17 -8.32 -1.35
N MET A 180 8.25 -8.26 -2.31
CA MET A 180 8.38 -7.35 -3.46
C MET A 180 8.35 -5.88 -3.02
N GLN A 181 7.45 -5.52 -2.11
CA GLN A 181 7.32 -4.15 -1.61
C GLN A 181 8.56 -3.72 -0.82
N GLY A 182 9.04 -4.59 0.06
CA GLY A 182 10.24 -4.38 0.85
C GLY A 182 11.47 -4.22 -0.03
N ALA A 183 11.61 -5.04 -1.09
CA ALA A 183 12.71 -4.90 -2.03
C ALA A 183 12.70 -3.55 -2.76
N SER A 184 11.52 -3.07 -3.19
CA SER A 184 11.40 -1.77 -3.86
C SER A 184 11.73 -0.60 -2.91
N VAL A 185 11.22 -0.63 -1.68
CA VAL A 185 11.48 0.41 -0.67
C VAL A 185 12.95 0.38 -0.23
N ALA A 186 13.52 -0.80 -0.03
CA ALA A 186 14.94 -0.96 0.31
C ALA A 186 15.85 -0.41 -0.80
N LEU A 187 15.52 -0.66 -2.07
CA LEU A 187 16.27 -0.10 -3.20
C LEU A 187 16.24 1.42 -3.20
N LEU A 188 15.08 2.05 -2.92
CA LEU A 188 14.99 3.49 -2.77
C LEU A 188 15.82 4.00 -1.61
N MET A 189 15.66 3.40 -0.43
CA MET A 189 16.37 3.82 0.78
C MET A 189 17.88 3.72 0.58
N TRP A 190 18.35 2.68 -0.12
CA TRP A 190 19.75 2.52 -0.50
C TRP A 190 20.26 3.62 -1.45
N ARG A 191 19.39 4.14 -2.32
CA ARG A 191 19.73 5.20 -3.29
C ARG A 191 19.55 6.62 -2.74
N ALA A 192 18.72 6.80 -1.72
CA ALA A 192 18.40 8.09 -1.14
C ALA A 192 19.65 8.97 -0.83
N PRO A 193 20.76 8.45 -0.27
CA PRO A 193 21.93 9.29 0.04
C PRO A 193 22.52 9.99 -1.20
N ALA A 194 22.71 9.26 -2.30
CA ALA A 194 23.31 9.82 -3.52
C ALA A 194 22.42 10.90 -4.13
N VAL A 195 21.10 10.67 -4.11
CA VAL A 195 20.11 11.58 -4.67
C VAL A 195 19.94 12.81 -3.79
N CYS A 196 19.87 12.64 -2.48
CA CYS A 196 19.77 13.74 -1.54
C CYS A 196 21.00 14.64 -1.61
N ARG A 197 22.21 14.10 -1.80
CA ARG A 197 23.42 14.90 -2.03
C ARG A 197 23.29 15.80 -3.26
N ARG A 198 22.81 15.25 -4.38
CA ARG A 198 22.57 16.05 -5.60
C ARG A 198 21.44 17.06 -5.40
N TYR A 199 20.35 16.64 -4.78
CA TYR A 199 19.18 17.48 -4.51
C TYR A 199 19.57 18.73 -3.73
N VAL A 200 20.24 18.60 -2.59
CA VAL A 200 20.62 19.77 -1.79
C VAL A 200 21.68 20.63 -2.48
N ALA A 201 22.53 20.05 -3.34
CA ALA A 201 23.53 20.79 -4.12
C ALA A 201 22.93 21.59 -5.30
N MET A 202 21.72 21.26 -5.76
CA MET A 202 21.12 21.95 -6.90
C MET A 202 20.72 23.40 -6.60
N HIS A 203 20.18 23.69 -5.42
CA HIS A 203 19.70 25.03 -5.07
C HIS A 203 19.55 25.23 -3.55
N PRO A 204 19.87 26.41 -2.97
CA PRO A 204 19.73 26.67 -1.54
C PRO A 204 18.30 26.57 -0.99
N SER A 205 17.27 26.68 -1.83
CA SER A 205 15.88 26.44 -1.39
C SER A 205 15.60 24.95 -1.12
N TYR A 206 16.33 24.03 -1.74
CA TYR A 206 16.12 22.59 -1.62
C TYR A 206 16.67 22.09 -0.29
N GLU A 207 17.86 22.56 0.09
CA GLU A 207 18.40 22.40 1.44
C GLU A 207 17.45 22.96 2.51
N ARG A 208 16.92 24.18 2.30
CA ARG A 208 15.96 24.79 3.24
C ARG A 208 14.69 23.95 3.36
N MET A 209 14.15 23.44 2.25
CA MET A 209 12.99 22.55 2.26
C MET A 209 13.27 21.26 3.02
N ALA A 210 14.39 20.60 2.75
CA ALA A 210 14.79 19.38 3.46
C ALA A 210 14.96 19.63 4.97
N SER A 211 15.56 20.77 5.36
CA SER A 211 15.74 21.16 6.76
C SER A 211 14.41 21.46 7.46
N LEU A 212 13.48 22.14 6.79
CA LEU A 212 12.14 22.41 7.30
C LEU A 212 11.36 21.10 7.52
N ALA A 213 11.38 20.20 6.54
CA ALA A 213 10.72 18.91 6.63
C ALA A 213 11.34 18.04 7.74
N TYR A 214 12.67 18.03 7.85
CA TYR A 214 13.38 17.35 8.94
C TYR A 214 12.99 17.92 10.30
N GLY A 215 12.95 19.26 10.43
CA GLY A 215 12.53 19.92 11.66
C GLY A 215 11.11 19.52 12.07
N ALA A 216 10.17 19.44 11.11
CA ALA A 216 8.82 18.95 11.38
C ALA A 216 8.81 17.50 11.89
N LEU A 217 9.59 16.61 11.27
CA LEU A 217 9.74 15.22 11.72
C LEU A 217 10.37 15.11 13.11
N GLN A 218 11.38 15.93 13.38
CA GLN A 218 12.03 16.03 14.68
C GLN A 218 11.04 16.46 15.77
N GLN A 219 10.24 17.50 15.52
CA GLN A 219 9.22 17.97 16.47
C GLN A 219 8.15 16.89 16.70
N GLY A 220 7.65 16.28 15.63
CA GLY A 220 6.68 15.18 15.72
C GLY A 220 7.23 13.99 16.52
N THR A 221 8.49 13.62 16.27
CA THR A 221 9.17 12.55 17.01
C THR A 221 9.37 12.91 18.48
N SER A 222 9.78 14.14 18.78
CA SER A 222 9.98 14.60 20.16
C SER A 222 8.67 14.61 20.96
N LEU A 223 7.54 14.91 20.30
CA LEU A 223 6.22 14.82 20.91
C LEU A 223 5.79 13.37 21.15
N ALA A 224 6.08 12.46 20.21
CA ALA A 224 5.75 11.05 20.33
C ALA A 224 6.65 10.30 21.35
N CYS A 225 7.88 10.76 21.54
CA CYS A 225 8.89 10.16 22.41
C CYS A 225 9.46 11.21 23.38
N PRO A 226 8.78 11.48 24.51
CA PRO A 226 9.24 12.45 25.50
C PRO A 226 10.68 12.19 25.96
N GLY A 227 11.46 13.24 26.14
CA GLY A 227 12.86 13.15 26.56
C GLY A 227 13.88 13.06 25.42
N THR A 228 13.45 12.87 24.16
CA THR A 228 14.37 12.76 23.01
C THR A 228 14.76 14.11 22.39
N ARG A 229 14.14 15.23 22.80
CA ARG A 229 14.27 16.54 22.15
C ARG A 229 15.72 17.02 22.02
N LEU A 230 16.48 17.00 23.11
CA LEU A 230 17.87 17.50 23.13
C LEU A 230 18.78 16.61 22.27
N THR A 231 18.64 15.29 22.37
CA THR A 231 19.38 14.32 21.55
C THR A 231 19.11 14.50 20.07
N LEU A 232 17.84 14.64 19.68
CA LEU A 232 17.47 14.85 18.28
C LEU A 232 17.92 16.22 17.76
N GLN A 233 17.94 17.25 18.62
CA GLN A 233 18.46 18.56 18.26
C GLN A 233 19.97 18.52 18.02
N ALA A 234 20.73 17.89 18.91
CA ALA A 234 22.16 17.68 18.70
C ALA A 234 22.44 16.90 17.41
N ALA A 235 21.69 15.83 17.14
CA ALA A 235 21.78 15.07 15.90
C ALA A 235 21.43 15.94 14.67
N ALA A 236 20.43 16.81 14.77
CA ALA A 236 20.05 17.73 13.71
C ALA A 236 21.12 18.78 13.41
N GLU A 237 21.81 19.28 14.44
CA GLU A 237 22.89 20.26 14.31
C GLU A 237 24.14 19.62 13.70
N ALA A 238 24.43 18.37 14.05
CA ALA A 238 25.55 17.61 13.48
C ALA A 238 25.28 17.09 12.05
N ALA A 239 24.02 16.85 11.69
CA ALA A 239 23.66 16.28 10.40
C ALA A 239 23.90 17.25 9.23
N ALA A 240 24.59 16.77 8.20
CA ALA A 240 24.74 17.47 6.94
C ALA A 240 23.36 17.65 6.24
N PRO A 241 23.20 18.67 5.35
CA PRO A 241 21.94 18.91 4.65
C PRO A 241 21.38 17.70 3.90
N TRP A 242 22.25 16.91 3.26
CA TRP A 242 21.86 15.71 2.53
C TRP A 242 21.40 14.57 3.45
N GLN A 243 21.93 14.47 4.67
CA GLN A 243 21.48 13.51 5.69
C GLN A 243 20.07 13.88 6.17
N LYS A 244 19.80 15.17 6.38
CA LYS A 244 18.45 15.65 6.71
C LYS A 244 17.44 15.28 5.62
N CYS A 245 17.81 15.47 4.35
CA CYS A 245 17.01 15.01 3.21
C CYS A 245 16.79 13.49 3.24
N GLU A 246 17.84 12.70 3.48
CA GLU A 246 17.74 11.23 3.54
C GLU A 246 16.75 10.78 4.61
N ALA A 247 16.84 11.34 5.82
CA ALA A 247 15.92 11.03 6.91
C ALA A 247 14.46 11.41 6.58
N VAL A 248 14.24 12.53 5.88
CA VAL A 248 12.91 12.91 5.41
C VAL A 248 12.37 11.89 4.40
N VAL A 249 13.17 11.50 3.41
CA VAL A 249 12.78 10.50 2.41
C VAL A 249 12.44 9.18 3.09
N TRP A 250 13.28 8.68 3.99
CA TRP A 250 13.02 7.42 4.71
C TRP A 250 11.75 7.49 5.56
N ALA A 251 11.54 8.60 6.27
CA ALA A 251 10.36 8.82 7.09
C ALA A 251 9.06 8.90 6.27
N LEU A 252 9.11 9.29 5.00
CA LEU A 252 7.97 9.29 4.09
C LEU A 252 7.77 7.94 3.40
N GLU A 253 8.85 7.30 2.97
CA GLU A 253 8.81 6.04 2.20
C GLU A 253 8.35 4.85 3.03
N VAL A 254 8.75 4.75 4.30
CA VAL A 254 8.28 3.62 5.13
C VAL A 254 6.75 3.65 5.32
N PRO A 255 6.11 4.75 5.75
CA PRO A 255 4.67 4.75 5.93
C PRO A 255 3.91 4.78 4.61
N LEU A 256 4.30 5.63 3.66
CA LEU A 256 3.54 5.84 2.43
C LEU A 256 3.91 4.79 1.38
N GLY A 257 5.18 4.43 1.29
CA GLY A 257 5.72 3.48 0.30
C GLY A 257 5.72 2.02 0.76
N PHE A 258 5.65 1.71 2.06
CA PHE A 258 5.60 0.32 2.53
C PHE A 258 4.31 -0.03 3.27
N VAL A 259 4.01 0.67 4.37
CA VAL A 259 2.94 0.26 5.29
C VAL A 259 1.55 0.54 4.73
N LEU A 260 1.26 1.76 4.30
CA LEU A 260 -0.06 2.13 3.77
C LEU A 260 -0.48 1.27 2.56
N PRO A 261 0.37 1.07 1.54
CA PRO A 261 0.00 0.28 0.37
C PRO A 261 -0.26 -1.18 0.74
N THR A 262 0.57 -1.75 1.62
CA THR A 262 0.39 -3.11 2.14
C THR A 262 -0.95 -3.25 2.84
N LEU A 263 -1.30 -2.34 3.75
CA LEU A 263 -2.57 -2.37 4.47
C LEU A 263 -3.78 -2.19 3.53
N LEU A 264 -3.68 -1.32 2.54
CA LEU A 264 -4.72 -1.14 1.53
C LEU A 264 -4.92 -2.40 0.68
N ALA A 265 -3.83 -2.99 0.19
CA ALA A 265 -3.85 -4.23 -0.60
C ALA A 265 -4.49 -5.36 0.20
N TRP A 266 -4.00 -5.57 1.41
CA TRP A 266 -4.47 -6.62 2.32
C TRP A 266 -5.93 -6.44 2.71
N ARG A 267 -6.38 -5.20 2.95
CA ARG A 267 -7.79 -4.91 3.23
C ARG A 267 -8.68 -5.22 2.04
N ALA A 268 -8.26 -4.86 0.83
CA ALA A 268 -9.01 -5.15 -0.39
C ALA A 268 -9.09 -6.65 -0.65
N GLN A 269 -7.96 -7.36 -0.55
CA GLN A 269 -7.88 -8.81 -0.72
C GLN A 269 -8.75 -9.56 0.30
N LEU A 270 -8.66 -9.21 1.58
CA LEU A 270 -9.45 -9.85 2.64
C LEU A 270 -10.96 -9.61 2.48
N ARG A 271 -11.36 -8.39 2.09
CA ARG A 271 -12.76 -8.08 1.78
C ARG A 271 -13.29 -8.89 0.61
N ALA A 272 -12.53 -8.99 -0.47
CA ALA A 272 -12.91 -9.78 -1.63
C ALA A 272 -13.04 -11.27 -1.29
N ALA A 273 -12.11 -11.80 -0.50
CA ALA A 273 -12.14 -13.19 -0.04
C ALA A 273 -13.39 -13.50 0.83
N ARG A 274 -13.71 -12.60 1.78
CA ARG A 274 -14.90 -12.72 2.63
C ARG A 274 -16.21 -12.55 1.86
N ALA A 275 -16.27 -11.62 0.92
CA ALA A 275 -17.45 -11.43 0.07
C ALA A 275 -17.75 -12.67 -0.77
N ASN A 276 -16.71 -13.31 -1.32
CA ASN A 276 -16.86 -14.57 -2.06
C ASN A 276 -17.39 -15.69 -1.14
N ALA A 277 -16.81 -15.88 0.04
CA ALA A 277 -17.30 -16.89 1.01
C ALA A 277 -18.78 -16.64 1.42
N ALA A 278 -19.16 -15.38 1.63
CA ALA A 278 -20.53 -15.00 1.96
C ALA A 278 -21.52 -15.26 0.80
N GLU A 279 -21.11 -15.01 -0.45
CA GLU A 279 -21.92 -15.32 -1.64
C GLU A 279 -22.19 -16.82 -1.75
N TRP A 280 -21.20 -17.67 -1.48
CA TRP A 280 -21.36 -19.12 -1.41
C TRP A 280 -22.32 -19.56 -0.31
N ARG A 281 -22.30 -18.89 0.83
CA ARG A 281 -23.26 -19.13 1.91
C ARG A 281 -24.70 -18.82 1.50
N GLY A 282 -24.91 -17.83 0.64
CA GLY A 282 -26.25 -17.41 0.20
C GLY A 282 -26.79 -18.19 -1.00
N ARG A 283 -25.93 -18.76 -1.85
CA ARG A 283 -26.31 -19.36 -3.14
C ARG A 283 -25.94 -20.83 -3.30
N GLY A 284 -24.98 -21.33 -2.53
CA GLY A 284 -24.44 -22.67 -2.67
C GLY A 284 -25.19 -23.72 -1.82
N PRO A 285 -25.02 -25.01 -2.15
CA PRO A 285 -25.30 -26.08 -1.21
C PRO A 285 -24.60 -25.84 0.13
N GLN A 286 -25.20 -26.29 1.24
CA GLN A 286 -24.65 -26.09 2.58
C GLN A 286 -23.19 -26.57 2.70
N ASP A 287 -22.85 -27.67 2.02
CA ASP A 287 -21.49 -28.22 1.98
C ASP A 287 -20.50 -27.30 1.23
N ALA A 288 -20.93 -26.66 0.15
CA ALA A 288 -20.11 -25.72 -0.60
C ALA A 288 -19.85 -24.42 0.18
N ALA A 289 -20.84 -23.96 0.93
CA ALA A 289 -20.69 -22.83 1.84
C ALA A 289 -19.71 -23.12 2.97
N ALA A 290 -19.80 -24.31 3.58
CA ALA A 290 -18.87 -24.75 4.63
C ALA A 290 -17.43 -24.90 4.08
N ALA A 291 -17.27 -25.46 2.88
CA ALA A 291 -15.97 -25.59 2.23
C ALA A 291 -15.33 -24.22 1.93
N ALA A 292 -16.11 -23.26 1.40
CA ALA A 292 -15.60 -21.91 1.12
C ALA A 292 -15.17 -21.15 2.38
N GLU A 293 -15.88 -21.35 3.50
CA GLU A 293 -15.51 -20.78 4.80
C GLU A 293 -14.24 -21.43 5.36
N ALA A 294 -14.13 -22.76 5.30
CA ALA A 294 -12.93 -23.48 5.74
C ALA A 294 -11.70 -23.10 4.91
N GLU A 295 -11.86 -22.95 3.59
CA GLU A 295 -10.81 -22.45 2.70
C GLU A 295 -10.35 -21.05 3.11
N LEU A 296 -11.28 -20.12 3.34
CA LEU A 296 -10.97 -18.77 3.81
C LEU A 296 -10.18 -18.78 5.13
N GLN A 297 -10.64 -19.56 6.11
CA GLN A 297 -9.99 -19.64 7.43
C GLN A 297 -8.57 -20.20 7.36
N SER A 298 -8.33 -21.13 6.44
CA SER A 298 -6.99 -21.71 6.21
C SER A 298 -6.08 -20.84 5.34
N SER A 299 -6.65 -19.87 4.61
CA SER A 299 -5.92 -19.03 3.65
C SER A 299 -4.89 -18.11 4.32
N GLU A 300 -3.80 -17.81 3.60
CA GLU A 300 -2.80 -16.84 4.06
C GLU A 300 -3.40 -15.44 4.28
N TYR A 301 -4.45 -15.08 3.54
CA TYR A 301 -5.12 -13.79 3.69
C TYR A 301 -5.75 -13.65 5.08
N GLU A 302 -6.47 -14.65 5.56
CA GLU A 302 -7.07 -14.59 6.89
C GLU A 302 -5.99 -14.72 7.99
N ARG A 303 -4.96 -15.56 7.78
CA ARG A 303 -3.89 -15.76 8.78
C ARG A 303 -2.92 -14.58 8.94
N VAL A 304 -2.62 -13.86 7.86
CA VAL A 304 -1.61 -12.78 7.85
C VAL A 304 -2.28 -11.41 7.82
N CYS A 305 -3.22 -11.18 6.88
CA CYS A 305 -3.80 -9.86 6.69
C CYS A 305 -4.73 -9.48 7.84
N ALA A 306 -5.57 -10.42 8.33
CA ALA A 306 -6.58 -10.08 9.33
C ALA A 306 -5.97 -9.62 10.67
N PRO A 307 -4.95 -10.28 11.26
CA PRO A 307 -4.30 -9.78 12.47
C PRO A 307 -3.64 -8.42 12.28
N ALA A 308 -2.93 -8.21 11.17
CA ALA A 308 -2.26 -6.95 10.88
C ALA A 308 -3.25 -5.79 10.69
N LEU A 309 -4.35 -6.02 9.97
CA LEU A 309 -5.42 -5.04 9.80
C LEU A 309 -6.16 -4.76 11.10
N LYS A 310 -6.35 -5.78 11.95
CA LYS A 310 -6.94 -5.62 13.28
C LYS A 310 -6.05 -4.77 14.18
N ALA A 311 -4.74 -5.01 14.17
CA ALA A 311 -3.78 -4.19 14.90
C ALA A 311 -3.77 -2.74 14.38
N ALA A 312 -3.72 -2.53 13.07
CA ALA A 312 -3.76 -1.19 12.48
C ALA A 312 -5.09 -0.46 12.76
N ALA A 313 -6.21 -1.19 12.81
CA ALA A 313 -7.51 -0.61 13.14
C ALA A 313 -7.63 -0.28 14.64
N TYR A 314 -7.04 -1.08 15.53
CA TYR A 314 -7.05 -0.85 16.98
C TYR A 314 -6.40 0.49 17.34
N TRP A 315 -5.24 0.78 16.75
CA TRP A 315 -4.54 2.06 16.94
C TRP A 315 -5.09 3.17 16.03
N GLY A 316 -5.80 2.83 14.97
CA GLY A 316 -6.17 3.75 13.90
C GLY A 316 -5.06 3.88 12.85
N TRP A 317 -5.47 4.06 11.60
CA TRP A 317 -4.57 4.12 10.45
C TRP A 317 -3.58 5.29 10.55
N PRO A 318 -3.99 6.54 10.91
CA PRO A 318 -3.05 7.65 11.04
C PRO A 318 -1.94 7.38 12.05
N ILE A 319 -2.27 6.77 13.19
CA ILE A 319 -1.28 6.43 14.23
C ILE A 319 -0.33 5.34 13.74
N THR A 320 -0.86 4.31 13.09
CA THR A 320 -0.04 3.23 12.51
C THR A 320 0.97 3.78 11.49
N LEU A 321 0.54 4.69 10.62
CA LEU A 321 1.41 5.35 9.65
C LEU A 321 2.41 6.29 10.33
N ALA A 322 1.99 7.04 11.36
CA ALA A 322 2.91 7.90 12.12
C ALA A 322 4.02 7.08 12.78
N LEU A 323 3.71 5.93 13.39
CA LEU A 323 4.69 5.04 13.98
C LEU A 323 5.64 4.43 12.93
N ALA A 324 5.12 4.08 11.76
CA ALA A 324 5.94 3.60 10.64
C ALA A 324 6.89 4.69 10.12
N GLY A 325 6.41 5.94 10.00
CA GLY A 325 7.24 7.10 9.66
C GLY A 325 8.32 7.36 10.69
N LEU A 326 7.97 7.28 11.97
CA LEU A 326 8.92 7.38 13.07
C LEU A 326 10.01 6.29 12.99
N ALA A 327 9.63 5.04 12.72
CA ALA A 327 10.59 3.95 12.55
C ALA A 327 11.55 4.20 11.36
N GLY A 328 11.02 4.68 10.23
CA GLY A 328 11.83 5.07 9.07
C GLY A 328 12.80 6.22 9.39
N PHE A 329 12.34 7.22 10.13
CA PHE A 329 13.16 8.34 10.59
C PHE A 329 14.29 7.87 11.51
N ILE A 330 13.99 7.06 12.54
CA ILE A 330 14.98 6.51 13.48
C ILE A 330 16.01 5.67 12.73
N ALA A 331 15.58 4.80 11.80
CA ALA A 331 16.48 3.98 11.02
C ALA A 331 17.47 4.81 10.18
N ALA A 332 17.03 5.95 9.64
CA ALA A 332 17.91 6.88 8.93
C ALA A 332 18.92 7.54 9.87
N LEU A 333 18.49 7.96 11.07
CA LEU A 333 19.39 8.54 12.08
C LEU A 333 20.47 7.54 12.51
N LEU A 334 20.11 6.28 12.75
CA LEU A 334 21.06 5.24 13.16
C LEU A 334 22.09 4.90 12.08
N ARG A 335 21.77 5.19 10.81
CA ARG A 335 22.69 5.02 9.68
C ARG A 335 23.70 6.17 9.57
N PHE A 336 23.45 7.30 10.23
CA PHE A 336 24.42 8.39 10.32
C PHE A 336 25.51 8.01 11.31
N ASP A 337 26.31 6.99 10.97
CA ASP A 337 27.51 6.65 11.72
C ASP A 337 28.53 7.79 11.52
N PRO A 338 28.85 8.56 12.58
CA PRO A 338 29.81 9.65 12.48
C PRO A 338 31.24 9.16 12.26
N ASP A 339 31.53 7.88 12.56
CA ASP A 339 32.86 7.28 12.49
C ASP A 339 33.13 6.56 11.14
N ALA A 340 32.16 6.56 10.22
CA ALA A 340 32.25 5.88 8.92
C ALA A 340 32.82 6.74 7.78
N GLN A 341 33.44 7.89 8.08
CA GLN A 341 34.17 8.75 7.13
C GLN A 341 35.65 8.79 7.46
#